data_AF-A0A2E6W1U6-F1
#
_entry.id   AF-A0A2E6W1U6-F1
#
_cell.length_a   1.000
_cell.length_b   1.000
_cell.length_c   1.000
_cell.angle_alpha   90.00
_cell.angle_beta   90.00
_cell.angle_gamma   90.00
#
_symmetry.space_group_name_H-M   'P 1'
#
loop_
_entity.id
_entity.type
_entity.pdbx_description
1 polymer ?
#
loop_
_entity_poly.entity_id
_entity_poly.type
_entity_poly.pdbx_seq_one_letter_code
_entity_poly.pdbx_strand_id
1 'polypeptide(L)'
;MVAVNPGSVWIMGLSAAGKSTLSSLLVNRLRENRYPCILIDGDQIRSIFPERLGYDPESRRKQTQRVRAVAQWISSQGVLPIVAIIHPFEDDRRACRESIHNYFEVYLKCLTPTCSIWFSSGYDFPFGKIQRVGV
;
A
#
# COMPACT_ATOMS: atom_id res chain seq x y z
N MET A 1 2.30 -4.23 -30.21
CA MET A 1 1.89 -3.58 -28.94
C MET A 1 2.99 -3.78 -27.91
N VAL A 2 3.77 -2.74 -27.58
CA VAL A 2 4.47 -2.67 -26.30
C VAL A 2 4.52 -1.20 -25.87
N ALA A 3 3.88 -0.89 -24.75
CA ALA A 3 4.31 0.14 -23.82
C ALA A 3 3.72 -0.24 -22.45
N VAL A 4 4.38 -1.16 -21.75
CA VAL A 4 4.05 -1.49 -20.36
C VAL A 4 4.86 -0.50 -19.52
N ASN A 5 4.20 0.46 -18.85
CA ASN A 5 4.88 1.15 -17.76
C ASN A 5 4.06 1.33 -16.48
N PRO A 6 3.47 0.26 -15.94
CA PRO A 6 2.86 0.27 -14.63
C PRO A 6 3.93 0.04 -13.57
N GLY A 7 3.82 0.81 -12.50
CA GLY A 7 4.59 0.59 -11.29
C GLY A 7 3.67 0.13 -10.18
N SER A 8 3.72 0.80 -9.03
CA SER A 8 2.70 0.65 -8.00
C SER A 8 2.66 1.88 -7.09
N VAL A 9 1.48 2.21 -6.57
CA VAL A 9 1.31 3.28 -5.58
C VAL A 9 0.90 2.64 -4.26
N TRP A 10 1.69 2.88 -3.21
CA TRP A 10 1.49 2.30 -1.89
C TRP A 10 1.14 3.39 -0.89
N ILE A 11 -0.14 3.44 -0.54
CA ILE A 11 -0.75 4.36 0.40
C ILE A 11 -0.68 3.73 1.79
N MET A 12 0.21 4.27 2.61
CA MET A 12 0.56 3.78 3.93
C MET A 12 0.12 4.73 5.03
N GLY A 13 -0.16 4.22 6.22
CA GLY A 13 -0.60 5.01 7.35
C GLY A 13 -1.38 4.18 8.37
N LEU A 14 -1.54 4.73 9.58
CA LEU A 14 -2.25 4.07 10.67
C LEU A 14 -3.71 3.77 10.32
N SER A 15 -4.31 2.83 11.06
CA SER A 15 -5.76 2.58 10.94
C SER A 15 -6.54 3.90 11.15
N ALA A 16 -7.62 4.09 10.41
CA ALA A 16 -8.41 5.32 10.39
C ALA A 16 -7.69 6.61 9.92
N ALA A 17 -6.46 6.55 9.40
CA ALA A 17 -5.77 7.72 8.83
C ALA A 17 -6.36 8.25 7.51
N GLY A 18 -7.47 7.68 7.02
CA GLY A 18 -8.10 8.08 5.75
C GLY A 18 -7.55 7.40 4.49
N LYS A 19 -6.75 6.33 4.63
CA LYS A 19 -6.15 5.58 3.50
C LYS A 19 -7.18 5.16 2.46
N SER A 20 -8.26 4.49 2.90
CA SER A 20 -9.31 3.97 2.01
C SER A 20 -10.06 5.09 1.28
N THR A 21 -10.20 6.25 1.92
CA THR A 21 -10.78 7.45 1.29
C THR A 21 -9.87 7.97 0.18
N LEU A 22 -8.59 8.21 0.48
CA LEU A 22 -7.63 8.72 -0.50
C LEU A 22 -7.47 7.74 -1.67
N SER A 23 -7.31 6.45 -1.37
CA SER A 23 -7.11 5.42 -2.39
C SER A 23 -8.31 5.30 -3.33
N SER A 24 -9.52 5.38 -2.80
CA SER A 24 -10.75 5.35 -3.60
C SER A 24 -10.88 6.57 -4.51
N LEU A 25 -10.60 7.78 -3.98
CA LEU A 25 -10.60 9.01 -4.77
C LEU A 25 -9.55 8.98 -5.89
N LEU A 26 -8.34 8.50 -5.59
CA LEU A 26 -7.27 8.36 -6.56
C LEU A 26 -7.66 7.39 -7.69
N VAL A 27 -8.22 6.23 -7.33
CA VAL A 27 -8.69 5.22 -8.29
C VAL A 27 -9.77 5.81 -9.20
N ASN A 28 -10.77 6.48 -8.62
CA ASN A 28 -11.84 7.12 -9.38
C ASN A 28 -11.28 8.16 -10.36
N ARG A 29 -10.39 9.04 -9.89
CA ARG A 29 -9.77 10.07 -10.72
C ARG A 29 -8.95 9.48 -11.88
N LEU A 30 -8.20 8.41 -11.64
CA LEU A 30 -7.42 7.75 -12.68
C LEU A 30 -8.31 7.07 -13.72
N ARG A 31 -9.39 6.42 -13.28
CA ARG A 31 -10.38 5.80 -14.17
C ARG A 31 -11.12 6.81 -15.03
N GLU A 32 -11.48 7.98 -14.49
CA GLU A 32 -12.05 9.09 -15.26
C GLU A 32 -11.13 9.52 -16.41
N ASN A 33 -9.81 9.48 -16.18
CA ASN A 33 -8.79 9.80 -17.17
C ASN A 33 -8.35 8.59 -18.02
N ARG A 34 -9.12 7.49 -17.99
CA ARG A 34 -8.89 6.25 -18.77
C ARG A 34 -7.57 5.54 -18.47
N TYR A 35 -7.00 5.74 -17.28
CA TYR A 35 -5.85 4.95 -16.82
C TYR A 35 -6.33 3.62 -16.22
N PRO A 36 -5.80 2.47 -16.66
CA PRO A 36 -6.14 1.18 -16.09
C PRO A 36 -5.54 1.05 -14.68
N CYS A 37 -6.38 0.99 -13.66
CA CYS A 37 -5.94 0.83 -12.27
C CYS A 37 -6.89 -0.02 -11.41
N ILE A 38 -6.32 -0.66 -10.39
CA ILE A 38 -7.04 -1.51 -9.44
C ILE A 38 -6.66 -1.09 -8.02
N LEU A 39 -7.68 -0.93 -7.17
CA LEU A 39 -7.50 -0.77 -5.74
C LEU A 39 -7.22 -2.13 -5.10
N ILE A 40 -6.16 -2.21 -4.31
CA ILE A 40 -5.82 -3.36 -3.47
C ILE A 40 -5.93 -2.91 -2.01
N ASP A 41 -7.02 -3.31 -1.35
CA ASP A 41 -7.20 -3.10 0.08
C ASP A 41 -6.67 -4.30 0.86
N GLY A 42 -5.90 -4.05 1.94
CA GLY A 42 -5.34 -5.10 2.77
C GLY A 42 -6.37 -6.07 3.34
N ASP A 43 -7.57 -5.59 3.67
CA ASP A 43 -8.64 -6.41 4.23
C ASP A 43 -9.35 -7.24 3.15
N GLN A 44 -9.46 -6.71 1.92
CA GLN A 44 -9.93 -7.49 0.78
C GLN A 44 -8.95 -8.60 0.43
N ILE A 45 -7.64 -8.35 0.43
CA ILE A 45 -6.67 -9.42 0.22
C ILE A 45 -6.75 -10.47 1.33
N ARG A 46 -6.97 -10.09 2.59
CA ARG A 46 -7.16 -11.06 3.69
C ARG A 46 -8.32 -12.01 3.45
N SER A 47 -9.41 -11.57 2.81
CA SER A 47 -10.59 -12.41 2.57
C SER A 47 -10.46 -13.36 1.38
N ILE A 48 -9.57 -13.07 0.43
CA ILE A 48 -9.35 -13.90 -0.77
C ILE A 48 -8.59 -15.19 -0.42
N PHE A 49 -7.69 -15.15 0.56
CA PHE A 49 -6.88 -16.31 0.91
C PHE A 49 -7.58 -17.17 1.98
N PRO A 50 -7.66 -18.50 1.79
CA PRO A 50 -8.34 -19.41 2.73
C PRO A 50 -7.65 -19.46 4.10
N GLU A 51 -6.32 -19.30 4.13
CA GLU A 51 -5.55 -19.19 5.36
C GLU A 51 -5.65 -17.77 5.91
N ARG A 52 -6.44 -17.61 6.98
CA ARG A 52 -6.54 -16.36 7.74
C ARG A 52 -5.31 -16.17 8.60
N LEU A 53 -4.45 -15.25 8.17
CA LEU A 53 -3.30 -14.82 8.95
C LEU A 53 -3.72 -13.97 10.15
N GLY A 54 -3.00 -14.11 11.25
CA GLY A 54 -3.20 -13.31 12.45
C GLY A 54 -2.78 -11.85 12.30
N TYR A 55 -2.53 -11.21 13.44
CA TYR A 55 -2.05 -9.84 13.54
C TYR A 55 -0.68 -9.74 14.23
N ASP A 56 -0.05 -10.87 14.49
CA ASP A 56 1.34 -10.95 14.94
C ASP A 56 2.30 -10.45 13.83
N PRO A 57 3.54 -10.11 14.18
CA PRO A 57 4.51 -9.58 13.21
C PRO A 57 4.76 -10.49 12.00
N GLU A 58 4.83 -11.82 12.20
CA GLU A 58 5.10 -12.77 11.12
C GLU A 58 3.91 -12.84 10.14
N SER A 59 2.69 -12.92 10.67
CA SER A 59 1.45 -12.85 9.89
C SER A 59 1.34 -11.55 9.09
N ARG A 60 1.77 -10.42 9.66
CA ARG A 60 1.77 -9.12 8.94
C ARG A 60 2.79 -9.10 7.81
N ARG A 61 3.96 -9.71 7.98
CA ARG A 61 4.98 -9.86 6.92
C ARG A 61 4.47 -10.77 5.81
N LYS A 62 3.91 -11.93 6.14
CA LYS A 62 3.29 -12.84 5.15
C LYS A 62 2.17 -12.17 4.37
N GLN A 63 1.30 -11.40 5.05
CA GLN A 63 0.25 -10.64 4.37
C GLN A 63 0.82 -9.60 3.41
N THR A 64 1.87 -8.91 3.81
CA THR A 64 2.57 -7.94 2.95
C THR A 64 3.18 -8.61 1.72
N GLN A 65 3.77 -9.80 1.87
CA GLN A 65 4.29 -10.59 0.76
C GLN A 65 3.18 -11.01 -0.22
N ARG A 66 2.00 -11.42 0.28
CA ARG A 66 0.82 -11.71 -0.56
C ARG A 66 0.40 -10.49 -1.37
N VAL A 67 0.25 -9.35 -0.71
CA VAL A 67 -0.12 -8.08 -1.37
C VAL A 67 0.92 -7.68 -2.42
N ARG A 68 2.22 -7.80 -2.10
CA ARG A 68 3.32 -7.52 -3.04
C ARG A 68 3.25 -8.40 -4.28
N ALA A 69 3.07 -9.71 -4.11
CA ALA A 69 2.99 -10.64 -5.23
C ALA A 69 1.79 -10.32 -6.15
N VAL A 70 0.63 -10.01 -5.57
CA VAL A 70 -0.56 -9.60 -6.32
C VAL A 70 -0.33 -8.27 -7.06
N ALA A 71 0.28 -7.29 -6.39
CA ALA A 71 0.60 -6.00 -7.01
C ALA A 71 1.59 -6.15 -8.18
N GLN A 72 2.63 -6.97 -8.03
CA GLN A 72 3.57 -7.30 -9.11
C GLN A 72 2.88 -7.97 -10.29
N TRP A 73 2.00 -8.94 -10.02
CA TRP A 73 1.24 -9.60 -11.06
C TRP A 73 0.34 -8.61 -11.82
N ILE A 74 -0.45 -7.79 -11.12
CA ILE A 74 -1.31 -6.76 -11.74
C ILE A 74 -0.48 -5.78 -12.57
N SER A 75 0.64 -5.31 -12.02
CA SER A 75 1.58 -4.43 -12.71
C SER A 75 2.11 -5.11 -13.97
N SER A 76 2.52 -6.37 -13.94
CA SER A 76 2.99 -7.08 -15.16
C SER A 76 1.97 -7.12 -16.30
N GLN A 77 0.67 -6.94 -16.01
CA GLN A 77 -0.41 -6.92 -17.00
C GLN A 77 -0.73 -5.52 -17.55
N GLY A 78 0.06 -4.49 -17.25
CA GLY A 78 -0.19 -3.13 -17.74
C GLY A 78 -1.17 -2.31 -16.89
N VAL A 79 -1.59 -2.82 -15.73
CA VAL A 79 -2.57 -2.18 -14.84
C VAL A 79 -1.84 -1.60 -13.63
N LEU A 80 -2.16 -0.38 -13.21
CA LEU A 80 -1.54 0.25 -12.04
C LEU A 80 -2.22 -0.25 -10.73
N PRO A 81 -1.54 -1.03 -9.88
CA PRO A 81 -2.05 -1.34 -8.55
C PRO A 81 -1.91 -0.12 -7.62
N ILE A 82 -3.00 0.21 -6.93
CA ILE A 82 -3.07 1.21 -5.87
C ILE A 82 -3.32 0.45 -4.58
N VAL A 83 -2.29 0.34 -3.74
CA VAL A 83 -2.31 -0.48 -2.53
C VAL A 83 -2.58 0.42 -1.32
N ALA A 84 -3.54 0.05 -0.46
CA ALA A 84 -3.84 0.76 0.78
C ALA A 84 -3.68 -0.18 1.99
N ILE A 85 -2.57 -0.04 2.74
CA ILE A 85 -2.22 -0.93 3.86
C ILE A 85 -1.44 -0.19 4.97
N ILE A 86 -1.24 -0.81 6.14
CA ILE A 86 -0.46 -0.20 7.25
C ILE A 86 1.06 -0.26 6.98
N HIS A 87 1.55 -1.37 6.43
CA HIS A 87 2.94 -1.58 5.99
C HIS A 87 4.06 -1.09 6.94
N PRO A 88 4.14 -1.62 8.17
CA PRO A 88 5.02 -1.07 9.21
C PRO A 88 6.51 -1.38 9.01
N PHE A 89 6.86 -2.50 8.38
CA PHE A 89 8.25 -2.99 8.35
C PHE A 89 9.07 -2.41 7.20
N GLU A 90 10.24 -1.83 7.51
CA GLU A 90 11.12 -1.24 6.49
C GLU A 90 11.72 -2.29 5.56
N ASP A 91 12.07 -3.47 6.06
CA ASP A 91 12.65 -4.51 5.20
C ASP A 91 11.67 -4.96 4.13
N ASP A 92 10.37 -5.00 4.46
CA ASP A 92 9.32 -5.33 3.49
C ASP A 92 9.17 -4.20 2.46
N ARG A 93 9.20 -2.93 2.89
CA ARG A 93 9.24 -1.75 1.99
C ARG A 93 10.44 -1.78 1.05
N ARG A 94 11.62 -2.06 1.59
CA ARG A 94 12.85 -2.20 0.80
C ARG A 94 12.71 -3.30 -0.24
N ALA A 95 12.20 -4.46 0.16
CA ALA A 95 11.97 -5.55 -0.77
C ALA A 95 10.97 -5.18 -1.87
N CYS A 96 9.94 -4.37 -1.58
CA CYS A 96 9.05 -3.81 -2.61
C CYS A 96 9.79 -2.82 -3.55
N ARG A 97 10.59 -1.91 -2.99
CA ARG A 97 11.41 -0.94 -3.77
C ARG A 97 12.37 -1.64 -4.74
N GLU A 98 12.97 -2.74 -4.32
CA GLU A 98 13.92 -3.50 -5.12
C GLU A 98 13.24 -4.37 -6.19
N SER A 99 12.00 -4.81 -5.95
CA SER A 99 11.32 -5.80 -6.79
C SER A 99 10.21 -5.25 -7.69
N ILE A 100 9.78 -4.00 -7.48
CA ILE A 100 8.73 -3.36 -8.27
C ILE A 100 9.31 -2.13 -8.97
N HIS A 101 9.25 -2.12 -10.31
CA HIS A 101 9.57 -0.94 -11.10
C HIS A 101 8.59 0.20 -10.78
N ASN A 102 9.04 1.46 -10.77
CA ASN A 102 8.20 2.63 -10.50
C ASN A 102 7.31 2.49 -9.24
N TYR A 103 7.93 2.11 -8.12
CA TYR A 103 7.27 1.97 -6.83
C TYR A 103 7.21 3.31 -6.09
N PHE A 104 5.99 3.79 -5.82
CA PHE A 104 5.71 5.06 -5.15
C PHE A 104 5.13 4.83 -3.75
N GLU A 105 5.75 5.45 -2.75
CA GLU A 105 5.30 5.40 -1.36
C GLU A 105 4.61 6.71 -0.98
N VAL A 106 3.36 6.61 -0.54
CA VAL A 106 2.54 7.74 -0.07
C VAL A 106 2.20 7.47 1.40
N TYR A 107 2.78 8.24 2.31
CA TYR A 107 2.49 8.12 3.73
C TYR A 107 1.44 9.16 4.16
N LEU A 108 0.26 8.71 4.58
CA LEU A 108 -0.72 9.55 5.25
C LEU A 108 -0.37 9.70 6.72
N LYS A 109 0.10 10.89 7.07
CA LYS A 109 0.29 11.30 8.45
C LYS A 109 -1.03 11.86 8.98
N CYS A 110 -1.69 11.12 9.88
CA CYS A 110 -2.81 11.67 10.66
C CYS A 110 -2.27 12.22 11.99
N LEU A 111 -2.52 13.50 12.27
CA LEU A 111 -2.07 14.19 13.49
C LEU A 111 -3.07 14.10 14.66
N THR A 112 -4.13 13.29 14.54
CA THR A 112 -5.14 13.22 15.59
C THR A 112 -4.61 12.46 16.82
N PRO A 113 -4.97 12.88 18.05
CA PRO A 113 -4.54 12.22 19.29
C PRO A 113 -4.99 10.75 19.39
N THR A 114 -6.03 10.35 18.65
CA THR A 114 -6.47 8.95 18.57
C THR A 114 -5.48 8.06 17.80
N CYS A 115 -4.78 8.62 16.81
CA CYS A 115 -3.75 7.90 16.05
C CYS A 115 -2.39 7.88 16.78
N SER A 116 -2.07 8.89 17.60
CA SER A 116 -0.79 8.96 18.31
C SER A 116 -0.61 7.86 19.36
N ILE A 117 -1.70 7.29 19.89
CA ILE A 117 -1.66 6.16 20.85
C ILE A 117 -0.93 4.94 20.25
N TRP A 118 -1.05 4.71 18.94
CA TRP A 118 -0.37 3.60 18.24
C TRP A 118 1.10 3.90 17.88
N PHE A 119 1.49 5.18 17.85
CA PHE A 119 2.87 5.59 17.60
C PHE A 119 3.79 5.23 18.77
N SER A 120 3.25 5.20 20.00
CA SER A 120 3.94 4.77 21.23
C SER A 120 4.23 3.26 21.31
N SER A 121 3.67 2.44 20.41
CA SER A 121 3.83 0.97 20.43
C SER A 121 5.11 0.46 19.75
N GLY A 122 6.07 1.34 19.43
CA GLY A 122 7.42 0.93 19.02
C GLY A 122 7.62 0.65 17.52
N TYR A 123 6.72 1.09 16.63
CA TYR A 123 6.93 1.00 15.18
C TYR A 123 7.62 2.28 14.67
N ASP A 124 8.95 2.26 14.66
CA ASP A 124 9.73 3.29 13.98
C ASP A 124 9.59 3.10 12.47
N PHE A 125 9.11 4.12 11.76
CA PHE A 125 9.02 4.12 10.29
C PHE A 125 10.23 4.87 9.72
N PRO A 126 11.36 4.21 9.45
CA PRO A 126 12.51 4.88 8.81
C PRO A 126 12.12 5.30 7.39
N PHE A 127 12.33 6.57 7.06
CA PHE A 127 11.79 7.21 5.86
C PHE A 127 12.74 7.14 4.66
N GLY A 128 12.25 6.72 3.48
CA GLY A 128 12.87 6.90 2.16
C GLY A 128 12.31 8.11 1.38
N LYS A 129 12.61 8.25 0.07
CA LYS A 129 12.11 9.33 -0.80
C LYS A 129 10.56 9.34 -0.84
N ILE A 130 9.94 10.16 -0.02
CA ILE A 130 8.48 10.32 0.08
C ILE A 130 8.02 11.58 -0.64
N GLN A 131 7.01 11.47 -1.51
CA GLN A 131 6.15 12.61 -1.83
C GLN A 131 5.14 12.77 -0.70
N ARG A 132 5.35 13.79 0.14
CA ARG A 132 4.41 14.12 1.22
C ARG A 132 3.18 14.77 0.59
N VAL A 133 2.04 14.07 0.63
CA VAL A 133 0.75 14.68 0.34
C VAL A 133 0.15 15.08 1.69
N GLY A 134 0.27 16.37 2.01
CA GLY A 134 -0.45 16.95 3.14
C GLY A 134 -1.93 17.13 2.75
N VAL A 135 -2.82 16.83 3.68
CA VAL A 135 -4.19 17.36 3.68
C VAL A 135 -4.25 18.42 4.76
#